data_AF-A0A957D3N7-F1
#
_entry.id   AF-A0A957D3N7-F1
#
_cell.length_a   1.000
_cell.length_b   1.000
_cell.length_c   1.000
_cell.angle_alpha   90.00
_cell.angle_beta   90.00
_cell.angle_gamma   90.00
#
_symmetry.space_group_name_H-M   'P 1'
#
loop_
_entity.id
_entity.type
_entity.pdbx_description
1 polymer ?
#
loop_
_entity_poly.entity_id
_entity_poly.type
_entity_poly.pdbx_seq_one_letter_code
_entity_poly.pdbx_strand_id
1 'polypeptide(L)'
;MRVARKSKQCHTYRSSKTAWSFKLITAVTPATIMHDDWTLIQACRRGDPLAWEQIVAKYQRLVYSVALNLGLTNDDASDIVQITFGILLQSLHSFDENVRLGGWLITVARRHTWRLRQRYQRE
;
A
#
# COMPACT_ATOMS: atom_id res chain seq x y z
N MET A 1 -17.07 18.90 37.21
CA MET A 1 -16.83 17.54 36.68
C MET A 1 -16.13 17.65 35.33
N ARG A 2 -14.83 17.35 35.26
CA ARG A 2 -13.97 17.57 34.08
C ARG A 2 -13.48 16.20 33.60
N VAL A 3 -13.93 15.78 32.42
CA VAL A 3 -13.62 14.46 31.84
C VAL A 3 -12.16 14.46 31.36
N ALA A 4 -11.35 13.56 31.90
CA ALA A 4 -9.96 13.39 31.55
C ALA A 4 -9.83 12.81 30.13
N ARG A 5 -9.34 13.63 29.18
CA ARG A 5 -8.93 13.20 27.84
C ARG A 5 -7.65 12.36 27.98
N LYS A 6 -7.76 11.04 27.85
CA LYS A 6 -6.57 10.16 27.75
C LYS A 6 -5.82 10.47 26.46
N SER A 7 -4.57 10.81 26.69
CA SER A 7 -3.55 11.30 25.79
C SER A 7 -3.24 10.31 24.67
N LYS A 8 -3.09 10.90 23.48
CA LYS A 8 -2.60 10.28 22.26
C LYS A 8 -1.21 9.70 22.49
N GLN A 9 -1.03 8.40 22.24
CA GLN A 9 0.26 7.83 21.85
C GLN A 9 0.07 7.18 20.48
N CYS A 10 0.00 8.05 19.47
CA CYS A 10 0.29 7.67 18.10
C CYS A 10 1.80 7.42 18.05
N HIS A 11 2.20 6.15 18.02
CA HIS A 11 3.58 5.78 17.76
C HIS A 11 3.99 6.40 16.43
N THR A 12 4.98 7.26 16.54
CA THR A 12 5.59 8.08 15.52
C THR A 12 6.33 7.18 14.53
N TYR A 13 5.78 6.98 13.33
CA TYR A 13 6.60 6.65 12.17
C TYR A 13 7.07 7.97 11.56
N ARG A 14 8.14 8.53 12.14
CA ARG A 14 8.79 9.77 11.70
C ARG A 14 10.17 9.44 11.14
N SER A 15 10.43 9.99 9.96
CA SER A 15 11.72 10.14 9.29
C SER A 15 12.40 8.90 8.71
N SER A 16 12.22 8.75 7.39
CA SER A 16 13.33 8.72 6.42
C SER A 16 12.93 9.46 5.14
N LYS A 17 12.61 10.76 5.26
CA LYS A 17 12.54 11.68 4.10
C LYS A 17 13.97 11.86 3.58
N THR A 18 14.33 11.17 2.50
CA THR A 18 15.34 11.56 1.46
C THR A 18 15.79 10.42 0.53
N ALA A 19 15.26 9.18 0.65
CA ALA A 19 15.72 8.09 -0.21
C ALA A 19 14.59 7.18 -0.72
N TRP A 20 13.53 7.76 -1.28
CA TRP A 20 12.86 7.10 -2.40
C TRP A 20 13.46 7.70 -3.66
N SER A 21 14.68 7.24 -3.98
CA SER A 21 15.19 7.42 -5.33
C SER A 21 14.25 6.66 -6.25
N PHE A 22 13.31 7.40 -6.83
CA PHE A 22 12.53 7.10 -8.04
C PHE A 22 13.45 6.88 -9.27
N LYS A 23 14.70 6.44 -9.05
CA LYS A 23 15.74 6.23 -10.03
C LYS A 23 15.78 4.74 -10.34
N LEU A 24 15.12 4.39 -11.43
CA LEU A 24 15.31 3.16 -12.20
C LEU A 24 14.86 1.87 -11.48
N ILE A 25 13.57 1.55 -11.60
CA ILE A 25 13.23 0.18 -12.03
C ILE A 25 13.58 0.14 -13.52
N THR A 26 14.88 0.02 -13.82
CA THR A 26 15.40 -0.26 -15.15
C THR A 26 14.77 -1.57 -15.60
N ALA A 27 13.93 -1.48 -16.64
CA ALA A 27 13.57 -2.54 -17.59
C ALA A 27 13.67 -3.99 -17.05
N VAL A 28 12.94 -4.33 -16.00
CA VAL A 28 12.56 -5.72 -15.78
C VAL A 28 11.25 -5.89 -16.51
N THR A 29 11.34 -6.34 -17.76
CA THR A 29 10.29 -7.18 -18.33
C THR A 29 10.54 -8.57 -17.76
N PRO A 30 9.86 -9.02 -16.68
CA PRO A 30 9.70 -10.45 -16.56
C PRO A 30 8.83 -10.82 -17.75
N ALA A 31 9.32 -11.72 -18.61
CA ALA A 31 8.52 -12.30 -19.67
C ALA A 31 7.13 -12.60 -19.09
N THR A 32 6.10 -11.95 -19.65
CA THR A 32 4.75 -11.88 -19.11
C THR A 32 4.09 -13.26 -19.09
N ILE A 33 4.47 -14.11 -18.14
CA ILE A 33 3.57 -15.17 -17.69
C ILE A 33 2.63 -14.44 -16.73
N MET A 34 1.42 -14.13 -17.20
CA MET A 34 0.34 -13.59 -16.37
C MET A 34 -0.04 -14.63 -15.33
N HIS A 35 0.74 -14.71 -14.25
CA HIS A 35 0.40 -15.54 -13.11
C HIS A 35 -0.86 -14.98 -12.45
N ASP A 36 -1.75 -15.89 -12.08
CA ASP A 36 -2.93 -15.54 -11.30
C ASP A 36 -2.51 -14.88 -9.96
N ASP A 37 -3.34 -13.97 -9.45
CA ASP A 37 -3.06 -13.26 -8.20
C ASP A 37 -2.79 -14.23 -7.05
N TRP A 38 -3.51 -15.36 -7.01
CA TRP A 38 -3.31 -16.40 -6.00
C TRP A 38 -1.91 -17.01 -6.08
N THR A 39 -1.42 -17.28 -7.28
CA THR A 39 -0.09 -17.88 -7.48
C THR A 39 1.01 -16.94 -6.99
N LEU A 40 0.86 -15.64 -7.28
CA LEU A 40 1.79 -14.63 -6.80
C LEU A 40 1.75 -14.49 -5.27
N ILE A 41 0.57 -14.56 -4.65
CA ILE A 41 0.42 -14.53 -3.19
C ILE A 41 1.12 -15.74 -2.56
N GLN A 42 0.94 -16.94 -3.12
CA GLN A 42 1.60 -18.14 -2.61
C GLN A 42 3.13 -18.06 -2.74
N ALA A 43 3.65 -17.54 -3.84
CA ALA A 43 5.08 -17.32 -4.00
C ALA A 43 5.60 -16.27 -3.00
N CYS A 44 4.88 -15.16 -2.79
CA CYS A 44 5.22 -14.17 -1.77
C CYS A 44 5.24 -14.76 -0.35
N ARG A 45 4.30 -15.66 -0.01
CA ARG A 45 4.29 -16.37 1.28
C ARG A 45 5.53 -17.23 1.51
N ARG A 46 6.13 -17.74 0.44
CA ARG A 46 7.39 -18.50 0.48
C ARG A 46 8.62 -17.58 0.51
N GLY A 47 8.44 -16.27 0.52
CA GLY A 47 9.52 -15.29 0.52
C GLY A 47 10.12 -15.03 -0.85
N ASP A 48 9.41 -15.31 -1.94
CA ASP A 48 9.89 -15.03 -3.31
C ASP A 48 9.86 -13.51 -3.61
N PRO A 49 11.03 -12.86 -3.76
CA PRO A 49 11.11 -11.44 -4.03
C PRO A 49 10.59 -11.07 -5.43
N LEU A 50 10.69 -11.97 -6.42
CA LEU A 50 10.23 -11.71 -7.78
C LEU A 50 8.70 -11.69 -7.86
N ALA A 51 8.05 -12.54 -7.07
CA ALA A 51 6.59 -12.53 -6.94
C ALA A 51 6.10 -11.22 -6.31
N TRP A 52 6.83 -10.73 -5.29
CA TRP A 52 6.53 -9.45 -4.66
C TRP A 52 6.67 -8.29 -5.64
N GLU A 53 7.77 -8.23 -6.38
CA GLU A 53 7.99 -7.23 -7.42
C GLU A 53 6.89 -7.23 -8.48
N GLN A 54 6.42 -8.41 -8.90
CA GLN A 54 5.30 -8.53 -9.84
C GLN A 54 3.99 -7.98 -9.28
N ILE A 55 3.66 -8.28 -8.02
CA ILE A 55 2.47 -7.71 -7.36
C ILE A 55 2.57 -6.19 -7.29
N VAL A 56 3.71 -5.67 -6.84
CA VAL A 56 3.92 -4.22 -6.73
C VAL A 56 3.83 -3.58 -8.11
N ALA A 57 4.52 -4.13 -9.12
CA ALA A 57 4.48 -3.61 -10.48
C ALA A 57 3.06 -3.57 -11.07
N LYS A 58 2.28 -4.62 -10.82
CA LYS A 58 0.89 -4.76 -11.30
C LYS A 58 -0.06 -3.76 -10.64
N TYR A 59 0.06 -3.54 -9.32
CA TYR A 59 -0.94 -2.82 -8.55
C TYR A 59 -0.53 -1.42 -8.09
N GLN A 60 0.74 -1.03 -8.19
CA GLN A 60 1.21 0.29 -7.74
C GLN A 60 0.43 1.43 -8.37
N ARG A 61 0.20 1.35 -9.69
CA ARG A 61 -0.50 2.40 -10.45
C ARG A 61 -1.96 2.49 -10.02
N LEU A 62 -2.60 1.36 -9.76
CA LEU A 62 -3.97 1.31 -9.26
C LEU A 62 -4.10 2.01 -7.90
N VAL A 63 -3.25 1.64 -6.94
CA VAL A 63 -3.26 2.20 -5.57
C VAL A 63 -2.95 3.70 -5.62
N TYR A 64 -1.96 4.09 -6.41
CA TYR A 64 -1.58 5.48 -6.59
C TYR A 64 -2.73 6.32 -7.20
N SER A 65 -3.36 5.82 -8.26
CA SER A 65 -4.52 6.48 -8.89
C SER A 65 -5.70 6.62 -7.93
N VAL A 66 -5.95 5.63 -7.06
CA VAL A 66 -7.01 5.74 -6.03
C VAL A 66 -6.73 6.90 -5.08
N ALA A 67 -5.50 7.06 -4.61
CA ALA A 67 -5.11 8.15 -3.71
C ALA A 67 -5.27 9.52 -4.38
N LEU A 68 -4.76 9.68 -5.61
CA LEU A 68 -4.88 10.93 -6.37
C LEU A 68 -6.33 11.29 -6.69
N ASN A 69 -7.15 10.31 -7.09
CA ASN A 69 -8.57 10.54 -7.41
C ASN A 69 -9.38 11.01 -6.20
N LEU A 70 -8.90 10.77 -4.98
CA LEU A 70 -9.52 11.24 -3.74
C LEU A 70 -8.98 12.60 -3.26
N GLY A 71 -8.13 13.25 -4.06
CA GLY A 71 -7.65 14.60 -3.87
C GLY A 71 -6.36 14.72 -3.04
N LEU A 72 -5.58 13.64 -2.93
CA LEU A 72 -4.27 13.70 -2.27
C LEU A 72 -3.19 14.27 -3.20
N THR A 73 -2.14 14.82 -2.60
CA THR A 73 -0.93 15.24 -3.33
C THR A 73 -0.13 14.01 -3.79
N ASN A 74 0.85 14.21 -4.68
CA ASN A 74 1.74 13.12 -5.10
C ASN A 74 2.55 12.53 -3.93
N ASP A 75 2.99 13.36 -2.98
CA ASP A 75 3.74 12.93 -1.78
C ASP A 75 2.86 12.05 -0.90
N ASP A 76 1.64 12.52 -0.59
CA ASP A 76 0.65 11.75 0.17
C ASP A 76 0.27 10.44 -0.55
N ALA A 77 0.13 10.47 -1.87
CA ALA A 77 -0.22 9.27 -2.65
C ALA A 77 0.90 8.21 -2.59
N SER A 78 2.17 8.64 -2.59
CA SER A 78 3.32 7.75 -2.38
C SER A 78 3.27 7.10 -0.99
N ASP A 79 2.95 7.88 0.04
CA ASP A 79 2.78 7.35 1.40
C ASP A 79 1.64 6.32 1.47
N ILE A 80 0.51 6.58 0.81
CA ILE A 80 -0.61 5.63 0.74
C ILE A 80 -0.21 4.33 0.03
N VAL A 81 0.57 4.41 -1.04
CA VAL A 81 1.11 3.24 -1.74
C VAL A 81 1.97 2.41 -0.77
N GLN A 82 2.93 3.04 -0.09
CA GLN A 82 3.80 2.35 0.86
C GLN A 82 3.00 1.69 2.00
N ILE A 83 2.05 2.41 2.59
CA ILE A 83 1.19 1.89 3.66
C ILE A 83 0.38 0.69 3.17
N THR A 84 -0.22 0.80 1.98
CA THR A 84 -1.09 -0.24 1.43
C THR A 84 -0.32 -1.53 1.16
N PHE A 85 0.85 -1.44 0.53
CA PHE A 85 1.71 -2.61 0.30
C PHE A 85 2.32 -3.15 1.60
N GLY A 86 2.64 -2.30 2.57
CA GLY A 86 3.07 -2.75 3.91
C GLY A 86 1.99 -3.58 4.62
N ILE A 87 0.72 -3.18 4.50
CA ILE A 87 -0.42 -3.95 5.04
C ILE A 87 -0.64 -5.23 4.22
N LEU A 88 -0.44 -5.18 2.90
CA LEU A 88 -0.53 -6.36 2.05
C LEU A 88 0.42 -7.44 2.52
N LEU A 89 1.69 -7.09 2.72
CA LEU A 89 2.73 -8.01 3.16
C LEU A 89 2.37 -8.69 4.49
N GLN A 90 1.84 -7.93 5.45
CA GLN A 90 1.38 -8.43 6.74
C GLN A 90 0.14 -9.33 6.63
N SER A 91 -0.70 -9.09 5.64
CA SER A 91 -1.98 -9.80 5.44
C SER A 91 -1.85 -11.01 4.51
N LEU A 92 -0.66 -11.27 3.95
CA LEU A 92 -0.46 -12.31 2.93
C LEU A 92 -0.97 -13.67 3.39
N HIS A 93 -0.74 -14.05 4.65
CA HIS A 93 -1.15 -15.33 5.22
C HIS A 93 -2.66 -15.46 5.47
N SER A 94 -3.40 -14.35 5.44
CA SER A 94 -4.84 -14.33 5.69
C SER A 94 -5.69 -14.43 4.41
N PHE A 95 -5.07 -14.40 3.24
CA PHE A 95 -5.79 -14.52 1.97
C PHE A 95 -6.11 -15.96 1.58
N ASP A 96 -7.25 -16.14 0.92
CA ASP A 96 -7.65 -17.40 0.31
C ASP A 96 -7.61 -17.30 -1.22
N GLU A 97 -7.74 -18.43 -1.91
CA GLU A 97 -7.69 -18.53 -3.38
C GLU A 97 -8.71 -17.63 -4.09
N ASN A 98 -9.86 -17.39 -3.46
CA ASN A 98 -10.92 -16.56 -4.01
C ASN A 98 -10.71 -15.05 -3.81
N VAL A 99 -9.56 -14.61 -3.27
CA VAL A 99 -9.32 -13.20 -3.01
C VAL A 99 -9.24 -12.41 -4.31
N ARG A 100 -10.02 -11.32 -4.39
CA ARG A 100 -9.85 -10.29 -5.42
C ARG A 100 -8.83 -9.27 -4.94
N LEU A 101 -7.54 -9.55 -5.17
CA LEU A 101 -6.42 -8.73 -4.65
C LEU A 101 -6.57 -7.25 -5.02
N GLY A 102 -6.88 -6.94 -6.28
CA GLY A 102 -7.13 -5.55 -6.72
C GLY A 102 -8.25 -4.86 -5.95
N GLY A 103 -9.36 -5.56 -5.67
CA GLY A 103 -10.49 -5.01 -4.89
C GLY A 103 -10.13 -4.77 -3.42
N TRP A 104 -9.37 -5.69 -2.84
CA TRP A 104 -8.84 -5.53 -1.47
C TRP A 104 -7.89 -4.32 -1.38
N LEU A 105 -6.98 -4.17 -2.35
CA LEU A 105 -6.04 -3.04 -2.41
C LEU A 105 -6.76 -1.70 -2.54
N ILE A 106 -7.77 -1.61 -3.41
CA ILE A 106 -8.62 -0.41 -3.53
C ILE A 106 -9.26 -0.08 -2.18
N THR A 107 -9.77 -1.09 -1.47
CA THR A 107 -10.44 -0.91 -0.18
C THR A 107 -9.48 -0.35 0.88
N VAL A 108 -8.29 -0.90 0.99
CA VAL A 108 -7.25 -0.44 1.92
C VAL A 108 -6.79 0.97 1.54
N ALA A 109 -6.44 1.21 0.28
CA ALA A 109 -5.99 2.50 -0.22
C ALA A 109 -7.02 3.61 0.03
N ARG A 110 -8.30 3.35 -0.28
CA ARG A 110 -9.40 4.27 0.02
C ARG A 110 -9.47 4.57 1.51
N ARG A 111 -9.52 3.54 2.36
CA ARG A 111 -9.62 3.71 3.82
C ARG A 111 -8.50 4.59 4.37
N HIS A 112 -7.26 4.37 3.93
CA HIS A 112 -6.12 5.15 4.40
C HIS A 112 -6.12 6.57 3.84
N THR A 113 -6.51 6.75 2.58
CA THR A 113 -6.69 8.07 1.97
C THR A 113 -7.73 8.91 2.71
N TRP A 114 -8.91 8.32 2.98
CA TRP A 114 -9.96 8.98 3.77
C TRP A 114 -9.45 9.39 5.16
N ARG A 115 -8.71 8.50 5.85
CA ARG A 115 -8.13 8.81 7.15
C ARG A 115 -7.13 9.96 7.10
N LEU A 116 -6.27 10.01 6.09
CA LEU A 116 -5.29 11.08 5.93
C LEU A 116 -5.97 12.41 5.64
N ARG A 117 -6.94 12.44 4.71
CA ARG A 117 -7.73 13.63 4.41
C ARG A 117 -8.50 14.18 5.61
N GLN A 118 -9.05 13.29 6.44
CA GLN A 118 -9.71 13.67 7.70
C GLN A 118 -8.76 14.26 8.74
N ARG A 119 -7.46 13.97 8.67
CA ARG A 119 -6.46 14.62 9.54
C ARG A 119 -6.22 16.06 9.09
N TYR A 120 -6.04 16.29 7.79
CA TYR A 120 -5.87 17.64 7.23
C TYR A 120 -7.06 18.57 7.50
N GLN A 121 -8.29 18.05 7.54
CA GLN A 121 -9.47 18.89 7.84
C GLN A 121 -9.60 19.32 9.32
N ARG A 122 -8.81 18.75 10.22
CA ARG A 122 -8.85 19.06 11.66
C ARG A 122 -7.73 20.01 12.08
N GLU A 123 -6.81 20.29 11.18
CA GLU A 123 -5.69 21.23 11.32
C GLU A 123 -6.08 22.56 10.68
#